data_AF-A0A7S0A3K4-F1
#
_entry.id   AF-A0A7S0A3K4-F1
#
_cell.length_a   1.000
_cell.length_b   1.000
_cell.length_c   1.000
_cell.angle_alpha   90.00
_cell.angle_beta   90.00
_cell.angle_gamma   90.00
#
_symmetry.space_group_name_H-M   'P 1'
#
loop_
_entity.id
_entity.type
_entity.pdbx_description
1 polymer ?
#
loop_
_entity_poly.entity_id
_entity_poly.type
_entity_poly.pdbx_seq_one_letter_code
_entity_poly.pdbx_strand_id
1 'polypeptide(L)'
;GREGLFLNETFLSNLIFNWQLEALGGFDRVRRICSRCGFSAAVLRLLDDTAKEAETNGNDPAKEAAKDAWAKRFTSTDFARLNLARALVMNPECLVMHMPLITFSDEQAKKTLELLRAHIDERGLELPEEGKKFRRPRTVFFSSSALDRCTLADEVFEVSREHGLRPVPRESEVRGLTR
;
A
#
# COMPACT_ATOMS: atom_id res chain seq x y z
N GLY A 1 -1.66 -16.85 11.21
CA GLY A 1 -1.37 -15.66 10.38
C GLY A 1 -2.53 -15.44 9.44
N ARG A 2 -2.96 -14.21 9.19
CA ARG A 2 -4.00 -13.97 8.18
C ARG A 2 -3.39 -14.25 6.81
N GLU A 3 -3.91 -15.26 6.13
CA GLU A 3 -3.51 -15.65 4.79
C GLU A 3 -3.87 -14.52 3.83
N GLY A 4 -2.88 -14.02 3.08
CA GLY A 4 -3.15 -13.11 1.98
C GLY A 4 -3.91 -13.86 0.89
N LEU A 5 -4.85 -13.18 0.21
CA LEU A 5 -5.45 -13.72 -0.99
C LEU A 5 -4.38 -13.72 -2.09
N PHE A 6 -3.96 -14.92 -2.50
CA PHE A 6 -3.03 -15.14 -3.59
C PHE A 6 -3.77 -15.90 -4.68
N LEU A 7 -3.70 -15.36 -5.90
CA LEU A 7 -4.10 -16.06 -7.10
C LEU A 7 -2.92 -16.94 -7.53
N ASN A 8 -3.19 -18.12 -8.09
CA ASN A 8 -2.16 -18.91 -8.75
C ASN A 8 -1.80 -18.26 -10.10
N GLU A 9 -1.12 -17.12 -10.04
CA GLU A 9 -0.87 -16.22 -11.16
C GLU A 9 0.49 -15.54 -11.02
N THR A 10 0.91 -14.84 -12.08
CA THR A 10 2.14 -14.04 -12.08
C THR A 10 2.15 -12.99 -10.95
N PHE A 11 3.34 -12.49 -10.63
CA PHE A 11 3.47 -11.44 -9.62
C PHE A 11 2.69 -10.18 -10.00
N LEU A 12 2.79 -9.71 -11.26
CA LEU A 12 2.03 -8.55 -11.75
C LEU A 12 0.52 -8.78 -11.65
N SER A 13 0.03 -9.92 -12.14
CA SER A 13 -1.39 -10.31 -12.06
C SER A 13 -1.92 -10.29 -10.64
N ASN A 14 -1.14 -10.82 -9.69
CA ASN A 14 -1.46 -10.79 -8.28
C ASN A 14 -1.45 -9.38 -7.70
N LEU A 15 -0.51 -8.53 -8.11
CA LEU A 15 -0.37 -7.15 -7.63
C LEU A 15 -1.55 -6.28 -8.07
N ILE A 16 -2.08 -6.50 -9.28
CA ILE A 16 -3.16 -5.68 -9.85
C ILE A 16 -4.53 -6.38 -9.84
N PHE A 17 -4.64 -7.55 -9.20
CA PHE A 17 -5.85 -8.40 -9.19
C PHE A 17 -6.43 -8.64 -10.61
N ASN A 18 -5.56 -8.88 -11.59
CA ASN A 18 -5.92 -9.04 -13.00
C ASN A 18 -6.66 -7.85 -13.62
N TRP A 19 -6.57 -6.66 -13.03
CA TRP A 19 -7.11 -5.44 -13.63
C TRP A 19 -6.26 -5.01 -14.85
N GLN A 20 -6.90 -4.38 -15.83
CA GLN A 20 -6.22 -3.75 -16.96
C GLN A 20 -5.30 -2.60 -16.51
N LEU A 21 -4.05 -2.59 -16.98
CA LEU A 21 -3.05 -1.60 -16.58
C LEU A 21 -3.47 -0.17 -16.95
N GLU A 22 -4.15 0.02 -18.08
CA GLU A 22 -4.60 1.32 -18.57
C GLU A 22 -5.56 1.97 -17.57
N ALA A 23 -6.49 1.19 -17.02
CA ALA A 23 -7.44 1.65 -16.00
C ALA A 23 -6.75 1.99 -14.67
N LEU A 24 -5.55 1.44 -14.44
CA LEU A 24 -4.72 1.74 -13.27
C LEU A 24 -3.70 2.86 -13.52
N GLY A 25 -3.73 3.52 -14.69
CA GLY A 25 -2.77 4.58 -15.05
C GLY A 25 -1.43 4.06 -15.59
N GLY A 26 -1.39 2.82 -16.07
CA GLY A 26 -0.26 2.21 -16.76
C GLY A 26 0.76 1.50 -15.85
N PHE A 27 1.61 0.68 -16.48
CA PHE A 27 2.64 -0.09 -15.77
C PHE A 27 3.62 0.81 -15.00
N ASP A 28 4.06 1.92 -15.60
CA ASP A 28 5.03 2.82 -14.97
C ASP A 28 4.52 3.36 -13.63
N ARG A 29 3.23 3.67 -13.54
CA ARG A 29 2.58 4.09 -12.28
C ARG A 29 2.64 2.98 -11.26
N VAL A 30 2.21 1.77 -11.62
CA VAL A 30 2.25 0.58 -10.74
C VAL A 30 3.66 0.33 -10.23
N ARG A 31 4.65 0.37 -11.12
CA ARG A 31 6.05 0.16 -10.81
C ARG A 31 6.61 1.23 -9.86
N ARG A 32 6.30 2.52 -10.07
CA ARG A 32 6.70 3.60 -9.16
C ARG A 32 6.08 3.45 -7.78
N ILE A 33 4.81 3.08 -7.69
CA ILE A 33 4.14 2.78 -6.40
C ILE A 33 4.85 1.63 -5.68
N CYS A 34 5.15 0.53 -6.37
CA CYS A 34 5.92 -0.58 -5.81
C CYS A 34 7.29 -0.13 -5.28
N SER A 35 8.01 0.71 -6.03
CA SER A 35 9.28 1.26 -5.55
C SER A 35 9.10 2.08 -4.28
N ARG A 36 8.04 2.90 -4.19
CA ARG A 36 7.73 3.71 -3.00
C ARG A 36 7.26 2.88 -1.80
N CYS A 37 6.64 1.73 -2.03
CA CYS A 37 6.37 0.72 -0.99
C CYS A 37 7.65 0.04 -0.46
N GLY A 38 8.81 0.31 -1.06
CA GLY A 38 10.11 -0.17 -0.59
C GLY A 38 10.45 -1.59 -1.04
N PHE A 39 9.89 -2.05 -2.15
CA PHE A 39 10.34 -3.31 -2.77
C PHE A 39 11.82 -3.23 -3.15
N SER A 40 12.54 -4.33 -2.96
CA SER A 40 13.95 -4.42 -3.34
C SER A 40 14.12 -4.34 -4.86
N ALA A 41 15.32 -3.97 -5.32
CA ALA A 41 15.64 -3.94 -6.74
C ALA A 41 15.40 -5.31 -7.42
N ALA A 42 15.62 -6.42 -6.70
CA ALA A 42 15.35 -7.76 -7.21
C ALA A 42 13.86 -8.01 -7.44
N VAL A 43 12.99 -7.59 -6.51
CA VAL A 43 11.52 -7.72 -6.67
C VAL A 43 11.00 -6.79 -7.76
N LEU A 44 11.57 -5.59 -7.90
CA LEU A 44 11.20 -4.67 -8.97
C LEU A 44 11.61 -5.19 -10.36
N ARG A 45 12.77 -5.86 -10.47
CA ARG A 45 13.16 -6.54 -11.73
C ARG A 45 12.21 -7.68 -12.06
N LEU A 46 11.83 -8.48 -11.06
CA LEU A 46 10.82 -9.52 -11.23
C LEU A 46 9.48 -8.95 -11.74
N LEU A 47 9.07 -7.79 -11.23
CA LEU A 47 7.88 -7.09 -11.74
C LEU A 47 8.02 -6.72 -13.22
N ASP A 48 9.17 -6.16 -13.62
CA ASP A 48 9.46 -5.80 -15.01
C ASP A 48 9.43 -7.01 -15.94
N ASP A 49 10.02 -8.13 -15.50
CA ASP A 49 10.07 -9.36 -16.29
C ASP A 49 8.65 -9.92 -16.50
N THR A 50 7.82 -9.95 -15.44
CA THR A 50 6.42 -10.39 -15.56
C THR A 50 5.56 -9.48 -16.44
N ALA A 51 5.89 -8.18 -16.54
CA ALA A 51 5.18 -7.25 -17.42
C ALA A 51 5.51 -7.51 -18.90
N LYS A 52 6.80 -7.70 -19.23
CA LYS A 52 7.24 -8.06 -20.60
C LYS A 52 6.65 -9.40 -21.06
N GLU A 53 6.55 -10.35 -20.13
CA GLU A 53 5.93 -11.66 -20.40
C GLU A 53 4.43 -11.57 -20.67
N ALA A 54 3.73 -10.60 -20.05
CA ALA A 54 2.31 -10.37 -20.29
C ALA A 54 2.04 -9.80 -21.70
N GLU A 55 2.98 -9.02 -22.26
CA GLU A 55 2.89 -8.47 -23.61
C GLU A 55 3.19 -9.52 -24.71
N THR A 56 3.91 -10.59 -24.37
CA THR A 56 4.27 -11.66 -25.30
C THR A 56 3.23 -12.79 -25.23
N ASN A 57 2.36 -12.90 -26.24
CA ASN A 57 1.25 -13.88 -26.36
C ASN A 57 1.68 -15.38 -26.49
N GLY A 58 2.84 -15.77 -25.98
CA GLY A 58 3.33 -17.16 -25.99
C GLY A 58 2.69 -18.00 -24.88
N ASN A 59 2.18 -19.17 -25.24
CA ASN A 59 1.81 -20.25 -24.30
C ASN A 59 3.09 -21.02 -23.93
N ASP A 60 3.96 -20.40 -23.14
CA ASP A 60 5.28 -20.93 -22.77
C ASP A 60 5.20 -21.70 -21.44
N PRO A 61 5.60 -22.97 -21.35
CA PRO A 61 5.66 -23.73 -20.10
C PRO A 61 6.53 -23.09 -19.00
N ALA A 62 7.47 -22.18 -19.34
CA ALA A 62 8.16 -21.34 -18.34
C ALA A 62 7.21 -20.39 -17.59
N LYS A 63 6.09 -19.96 -18.20
CA LYS A 63 5.07 -19.10 -17.56
C LYS A 63 4.34 -19.79 -16.41
N GLU A 64 4.08 -21.09 -16.52
CA GLU A 64 3.44 -21.86 -15.43
C GLU A 64 4.38 -22.04 -14.24
N ALA A 65 5.67 -22.27 -14.48
CA ALA A 65 6.66 -22.37 -13.41
C ALA A 65 6.85 -21.03 -12.66
N ALA A 66 6.67 -19.89 -13.35
CA ALA A 66 6.80 -18.56 -12.76
C ALA A 66 5.66 -18.18 -11.80
N LYS A 67 4.46 -18.74 -11.96
CA LYS A 67 3.27 -18.45 -11.13
C LYS A 67 3.47 -18.76 -9.64
N ASP A 68 4.18 -19.84 -9.34
CA ASP A 68 4.48 -20.27 -7.96
C ASP A 68 5.85 -19.81 -7.44
N ALA A 69 6.79 -19.53 -8.33
CA ALA A 69 8.18 -19.29 -7.95
C ALA A 69 8.38 -17.97 -7.20
N TRP A 70 7.60 -16.93 -7.53
CA TRP A 70 7.75 -15.63 -6.89
C TRP A 70 7.30 -15.66 -5.43
N ALA A 71 6.15 -16.29 -5.14
CA ALA A 71 5.58 -16.33 -3.79
C ALA A 71 6.52 -17.06 -2.80
N LYS A 72 7.20 -18.12 -3.26
CA LYS A 72 8.20 -18.86 -2.46
C LYS A 72 9.45 -18.03 -2.13
N ARG A 73 9.74 -16.97 -2.89
CA ARG A 73 10.90 -16.08 -2.69
C ARG A 73 10.57 -14.87 -1.82
N PHE A 74 9.30 -14.59 -1.56
CA PHE A 74 8.88 -13.42 -0.81
C PHE A 74 9.01 -13.63 0.69
N THR A 75 9.58 -12.64 1.36
CA THR A 75 9.58 -12.58 2.82
C THR A 75 8.22 -12.10 3.35
N SER A 76 8.00 -12.24 4.66
CA SER A 76 6.80 -11.67 5.31
C SER A 76 6.67 -10.16 5.07
N THR A 77 7.78 -9.42 5.06
CA THR A 77 7.81 -7.99 4.74
C THR A 77 7.47 -7.73 3.27
N ASP A 78 7.90 -8.58 2.34
CA ASP A 78 7.52 -8.42 0.92
C ASP A 78 6.03 -8.65 0.70
N PHE A 79 5.42 -9.58 1.43
CA PHE A 79 3.96 -9.74 1.42
C PHE A 79 3.23 -8.53 2.01
N ALA A 80 3.76 -7.93 3.09
CA ALA A 80 3.21 -6.68 3.62
C ALA A 80 3.28 -5.55 2.59
N ARG A 81 4.42 -5.41 1.89
CA ARG A 81 4.59 -4.44 0.78
C ARG A 81 3.65 -4.70 -0.39
N LEU A 82 3.42 -5.97 -0.73
CA LEU A 82 2.49 -6.36 -1.79
C LEU A 82 1.07 -5.92 -1.46
N ASN A 83 0.59 -6.20 -0.25
CA ASN A 83 -0.75 -5.79 0.17
C ASN A 83 -0.90 -4.26 0.22
N LEU A 84 0.13 -3.56 0.69
CA LEU A 84 0.16 -2.10 0.66
C LEU A 84 0.13 -1.55 -0.78
N ALA A 85 0.97 -2.11 -1.66
CA ALA A 85 1.03 -1.70 -3.06
C ALA A 85 -0.30 -1.95 -3.78
N ARG A 86 -0.93 -3.11 -3.58
CA ARG A 86 -2.29 -3.42 -4.06
C ARG A 86 -3.28 -2.33 -3.68
N ALA A 87 -3.37 -2.00 -2.38
CA ALA A 87 -4.30 -0.99 -1.89
C ALA A 87 -4.07 0.39 -2.54
N LEU A 88 -2.81 0.79 -2.71
CA LEU A 88 -2.44 2.10 -3.26
C LEU A 88 -2.59 2.17 -4.80
N VAL A 89 -2.33 1.08 -5.51
CA VAL A 89 -2.52 0.97 -6.96
C VAL A 89 -4.00 1.12 -7.31
N MET A 90 -4.87 0.45 -6.57
CA MET A 90 -6.33 0.49 -6.76
C MET A 90 -6.95 1.86 -6.52
N ASN A 91 -6.23 2.76 -5.83
CA ASN A 91 -6.61 4.16 -5.63
C ASN A 91 -8.04 4.39 -5.08
N PRO A 92 -8.47 3.69 -4.02
CA PRO A 92 -9.83 3.80 -3.50
C PRO A 92 -10.08 5.17 -2.84
N GLU A 93 -11.33 5.65 -2.87
CA GLU A 93 -11.74 6.87 -2.16
C GLU A 93 -11.65 6.75 -0.64
N CYS A 94 -11.90 5.55 -0.12
CA CYS A 94 -11.77 5.21 1.29
C CYS A 94 -10.94 3.94 1.43
N LEU A 95 -9.83 4.03 2.16
CA LEU A 95 -8.93 2.92 2.46
C LEU A 95 -8.98 2.58 3.95
N VAL A 96 -9.22 1.31 4.27
CA VAL A 96 -9.23 0.81 5.65
C VAL A 96 -8.17 -0.27 5.80
N MET A 97 -7.25 -0.11 6.75
CA MET A 97 -6.13 -1.04 6.96
C MET A 97 -5.98 -1.45 8.43
N HIS A 98 -5.87 -2.74 8.68
CA HIS A 98 -5.58 -3.25 10.02
C HIS A 98 -4.06 -3.35 10.23
N MET A 99 -3.52 -2.55 11.15
CA MET A 99 -2.11 -2.58 11.56
C MET A 99 -1.10 -2.56 10.40
N PRO A 100 -1.23 -1.65 9.41
CA PRO A 100 -0.39 -1.69 8.19
C PRO A 100 1.10 -1.49 8.48
N LEU A 101 1.46 -0.97 9.65
CA LEU A 101 2.84 -0.63 10.02
C LEU A 101 3.56 -1.73 10.81
N ILE A 102 2.86 -2.76 11.30
CA ILE A 102 3.39 -3.70 12.31
C ILE A 102 4.59 -4.52 11.84
N THR A 103 4.66 -4.84 10.54
CA THR A 103 5.73 -5.65 9.95
C THR A 103 6.98 -4.84 9.59
N PHE A 104 6.90 -3.52 9.68
CA PHE A 104 7.96 -2.61 9.24
C PHE A 104 8.80 -2.11 10.42
N SER A 105 10.11 -2.00 10.20
CA SER A 105 11.01 -1.28 11.11
C SER A 105 10.55 0.18 11.27
N ASP A 106 11.01 0.88 12.31
CA ASP A 106 10.54 2.25 12.57
C ASP A 106 10.78 3.19 11.38
N GLU A 107 11.93 3.07 10.71
CA GLU A 107 12.24 3.84 9.51
C GLU A 107 11.30 3.50 8.33
N GLN A 108 11.03 2.22 8.11
CA GLN A 108 10.11 1.77 7.06
C GLN A 108 8.66 2.15 7.36
N ALA A 109 8.25 2.09 8.63
CA ALA A 109 6.94 2.50 9.09
C ALA A 109 6.72 4.00 8.87
N LYS A 110 7.73 4.83 9.17
CA LYS A 110 7.70 6.27 8.88
C LYS A 110 7.51 6.54 7.39
N LYS A 111 8.32 5.92 6.53
CA LYS A 111 8.19 6.03 5.06
C LYS A 111 6.83 5.57 4.55
N THR A 112 6.28 4.50 5.15
CA THR A 112 4.95 4.00 4.82
C THR A 112 3.86 5.00 5.23
N LEU A 113 3.98 5.61 6.40
CA LEU A 113 3.04 6.61 6.87
C LEU A 113 3.06 7.88 5.99
N GLU A 114 4.25 8.32 5.57
CA GLU A 114 4.43 9.39 4.59
C GLU A 114 3.78 9.03 3.23
N LEU A 115 3.87 7.77 2.81
CA LEU A 115 3.23 7.29 1.59
C LEU A 115 1.70 7.32 1.68
N LEU A 116 1.14 6.92 2.83
CA LEU A 116 -0.30 7.02 3.09
C LEU A 116 -0.77 8.48 3.11
N ARG A 117 0.01 9.38 3.69
CA ARG A 117 -0.28 10.83 3.66
C ARG A 117 -0.26 11.36 2.23
N ALA A 118 0.76 11.01 1.44
CA ALA A 118 0.83 11.39 0.04
C ALA A 118 -0.35 10.86 -0.78
N HIS A 119 -0.87 9.65 -0.48
CA HIS A 119 -2.07 9.14 -1.16
C HIS A 119 -3.29 10.05 -0.95
N ILE A 120 -3.41 10.65 0.24
CA ILE A 120 -4.47 11.61 0.59
C ILE A 120 -4.27 12.93 -0.15
N ASP A 121 -3.10 13.55 0.04
CA ASP A 121 -2.81 14.89 -0.47
C ASP A 121 -2.77 14.95 -2.00
N GLU A 122 -2.25 13.89 -2.62
CA GLU A 122 -2.14 13.77 -4.07
C GLU A 122 -3.43 13.29 -4.74
N ARG A 123 -4.45 12.93 -3.94
CA ARG A 123 -5.72 12.33 -4.40
C ARG A 123 -5.47 11.10 -5.28
N GLY A 124 -4.54 10.26 -4.83
CA GLY A 124 -4.00 9.12 -5.57
C GLY A 124 -2.53 9.32 -5.95
N LEU A 125 -1.73 8.28 -5.74
CA LEU A 125 -0.29 8.33 -6.00
C LEU A 125 0.03 8.18 -7.48
N GLU A 126 1.11 8.84 -7.92
CA GLU A 126 1.74 8.65 -9.25
C GLU A 126 0.79 8.86 -10.43
N LEU A 127 -0.28 9.64 -10.23
CA LEU A 127 -1.19 10.09 -11.28
C LEU A 127 -0.72 11.44 -11.85
N PRO A 128 -1.13 11.81 -13.07
CA PRO A 128 -0.78 13.10 -13.67
C PRO A 128 -1.17 14.28 -12.76
N GLU A 129 -0.54 15.44 -12.86
CA GLU A 129 -0.99 16.61 -12.08
C GLU A 129 -2.27 17.20 -12.69
N GLU A 130 -2.44 17.01 -13.99
CA GLU A 130 -3.62 17.39 -14.74
C GLU A 130 -4.87 16.74 -14.15
N GLY A 131 -5.81 17.59 -13.73
CA GLY A 131 -7.08 17.16 -13.17
C GLY A 131 -7.05 16.73 -11.71
N LYS A 132 -5.92 16.83 -10.99
CA LYS A 132 -5.85 16.54 -9.54
C LYS A 132 -6.96 17.26 -8.76
N LYS A 133 -7.20 18.54 -9.06
CA LYS A 133 -8.26 19.36 -8.43
C LYS A 133 -9.68 18.81 -8.62
N PHE A 134 -9.92 17.99 -9.64
CA PHE A 134 -11.22 17.38 -9.93
C PHE A 134 -11.34 15.95 -9.39
N ARG A 135 -10.25 15.34 -8.93
CA ARG A 135 -10.28 14.01 -8.32
C ARG A 135 -11.07 14.07 -7.02
N ARG A 136 -11.77 12.99 -6.68
CA ARG A 136 -12.42 12.88 -5.38
C ARG A 136 -11.37 12.88 -4.25
N PRO A 137 -11.70 13.40 -3.06
CA PRO A 137 -10.85 13.25 -1.89
C PRO A 137 -10.53 11.77 -1.60
N ARG A 138 -9.50 11.53 -0.81
CA ARG A 138 -9.10 10.20 -0.34
C ARG A 138 -9.06 10.23 1.19
N THR A 139 -9.53 9.17 1.83
CA THR A 139 -9.50 9.04 3.29
C THR A 139 -8.89 7.70 3.66
N VAL A 140 -8.00 7.69 4.66
CA VAL A 140 -7.35 6.49 5.15
C VAL A 140 -7.67 6.30 6.61
N PHE A 141 -8.26 5.16 6.95
CA PHE A 141 -8.42 4.66 8.30
C PHE A 141 -7.42 3.53 8.53
N PHE A 142 -6.67 3.59 9.62
CA PHE A 142 -5.85 2.45 10.01
C PHE A 142 -5.81 2.27 11.52
N SER A 143 -5.62 1.03 11.95
CA SER A 143 -5.34 0.74 13.36
C SER A 143 -3.83 0.73 13.61
N SER A 144 -3.41 1.17 14.80
CA SER A 144 -2.03 1.07 15.28
C SER A 144 -2.02 0.56 16.71
N SER A 145 -0.94 -0.11 17.12
CA SER A 145 -0.70 -0.51 18.51
C SER A 145 0.05 0.54 19.32
N ALA A 146 0.57 1.59 18.66
CA ALA A 146 1.40 2.60 19.28
C ALA A 146 1.12 3.99 18.69
N LEU A 147 1.10 5.02 19.54
CA LEU A 147 0.71 6.39 19.21
C LEU A 147 1.76 7.11 18.35
N ASP A 148 3.04 6.80 18.55
CA ASP A 148 4.18 7.28 17.75
C ASP A 148 4.05 6.92 16.26
N ARG A 149 3.36 5.82 15.96
CA ARG A 149 3.04 5.36 14.60
C ARG A 149 1.80 6.02 14.00
N CYS A 150 1.19 6.98 14.70
CA CYS A 150 0.04 7.78 14.24
C CYS A 150 0.37 9.27 14.03
N THR A 151 1.65 9.65 14.00
CA THR A 151 2.10 11.05 14.01
C THR A 151 1.63 11.92 12.82
N LEU A 152 1.28 11.31 11.69
CA LEU A 152 0.72 12.01 10.52
C LEU A 152 -0.81 11.85 10.38
N ALA A 153 -1.47 11.22 11.36
CA ALA A 153 -2.92 11.07 11.34
C ALA A 153 -3.60 12.42 11.64
N ASP A 154 -4.67 12.71 10.90
CA ASP A 154 -5.47 13.90 11.18
C ASP A 154 -6.27 13.74 12.49
N GLU A 155 -6.76 12.53 12.78
CA GLU A 155 -7.51 12.22 13.99
C GLU A 155 -7.04 10.88 14.55
N VAL A 156 -6.92 10.79 15.87
CA VAL A 156 -6.54 9.55 16.56
C VAL A 156 -7.60 9.21 17.59
N PHE A 157 -8.07 7.97 17.55
CA PHE A 157 -9.01 7.45 18.53
C PHE A 157 -8.42 6.22 19.23
N GLU A 158 -8.52 6.20 20.55
CA GLU A 158 -8.26 5.02 21.36
C GLU A 158 -9.53 4.18 21.44
N VAL A 159 -9.38 2.87 21.24
CA VAL A 159 -10.46 1.89 21.38
C VAL A 159 -10.15 0.99 22.57
N SER A 160 -10.98 1.00 23.60
CA SER A 160 -10.84 0.15 24.78
C SER A 160 -12.17 -0.49 25.19
N ARG A 161 -12.10 -1.59 25.96
CA ARG A 161 -13.32 -2.22 26.52
C ARG A 161 -13.97 -1.38 27.61
N GLU A 162 -13.17 -0.58 28.31
CA GLU A 162 -13.61 0.22 29.46
C GLU A 162 -14.33 1.49 29.04
N HIS A 163 -13.81 2.18 28.02
CA HIS A 163 -14.27 3.50 27.62
C HIS A 163 -14.82 3.56 26.19
N GLY A 164 -14.82 2.44 25.46
CA GLY A 164 -15.27 2.41 24.07
C GLY A 164 -14.30 3.17 23.15
N LEU A 165 -14.82 4.11 22.36
CA LEU A 165 -14.04 4.94 21.43
C LEU A 165 -13.84 6.33 22.03
N ARG A 166 -12.58 6.73 22.23
CA ARG A 166 -12.18 8.04 22.79
C ARG A 166 -11.26 8.79 21.84
N PRO A 167 -11.48 10.09 21.54
CA PRO A 167 -10.49 10.90 20.84
C PRO A 167 -9.23 11.08 21.70
N VAL A 168 -8.06 10.96 21.08
CA VAL A 168 -6.76 11.23 21.70
C VAL A 168 -6.36 12.67 21.31
N PRO A 169 -6.27 13.60 22.29
CA PRO A 169 -5.89 14.98 21.99
C PRO A 169 -4.51 15.07 21.36
N ARG A 170 -4.31 15.99 20.42
CA ARG A 170 -2.96 16.28 19.93
C ARG A 170 -2.15 16.95 21.03
N GLU A 171 -0.85 16.68 21.14
CA GLU A 171 0.02 17.32 22.15
C GLU A 171 -0.09 18.87 22.15
N SER A 172 -0.34 19.47 20.98
CA SER A 172 -0.57 20.91 20.82
C SER A 172 -1.83 21.43 21.52
N GLU A 173 -2.87 20.60 21.63
CA GLU A 173 -4.16 20.94 22.26
C GLU A 173 -4.08 20.81 23.78
N VAL A 174 -3.32 19.82 24.27
CA VAL A 174 -3.06 19.63 25.70
C VAL A 174 -2.33 20.84 26.31
N ARG A 175 -1.38 21.44 25.57
CA ARG A 175 -0.65 22.64 26.00
C ARG A 175 -1.50 23.92 25.98
N GLY A 176 -2.59 23.96 25.21
CA GLY A 176 -3.52 25.09 25.16
C GLY A 176 -4.49 25.15 26.33
N LEU A 177 -4.71 24.03 27.03
CA LEU A 177 -5.61 23.91 28.19
C LEU A 177 -4.94 24.23 29.54
N THR A 178 -3.62 24.47 29.54
CA THR A 178 -2.83 24.77 30.75
C THR A 178 -2.45 26.24 30.91
N ARG A 179 -3.15 27.16 30.23
CA ARG A 179 -2.96 28.62 30.35
C ARG A 179 -4.22 29.32 30.82
#